data_AF-A0A0R0LSD3-F1
#
_entry.id   AF-A0A0R0LSD3-F1
#
_cell.length_a   1.000
_cell.length_b   1.000
_cell.length_c   1.000
_cell.angle_alpha   90.00
_cell.angle_beta   90.00
_cell.angle_gamma   90.00
#
_symmetry.space_group_name_H-M   'P 1'
#
loop_
_entity.id
_entity.type
_entity.pdbx_description
1 polymer ?
#
loop_
_entity_poly.entity_id
_entity_poly.type
_entity_poly.pdbx_seq_one_letter_code
_entity_poly.pdbx_strand_id
1 'polypeptide(L)'
;MTLDRNRVDRIIWRSRRGLLEMDLILERFLSKHLSSLTEEEILVYDTFLLLSDNDLLDLAMGRREVEGAAEIELMNKIRTS
;
A
#
# COMPACT_ATOMS: atom_id res chain seq x y z
N MET A 1 -9.78 3.99 17.66
CA MET A 1 -9.95 4.88 16.50
C MET A 1 -10.63 4.10 15.39
N THR A 2 -11.82 4.51 14.96
CA THR A 2 -12.51 3.91 13.81
C THR A 2 -11.95 4.57 12.56
N LEU A 3 -11.32 3.80 11.66
CA LEU A 3 -10.84 4.34 10.38
C LEU A 3 -12.01 4.97 9.60
N ASP A 4 -11.87 6.25 9.24
CA ASP A 4 -12.86 6.95 8.43
C ASP A 4 -13.09 6.23 7.10
N ARG A 5 -14.34 5.85 6.81
CA ARG A 5 -14.71 5.19 5.55
C ARG A 5 -14.25 6.01 4.33
N ASN A 6 -14.34 7.34 4.41
CA ASN A 6 -13.87 8.23 3.35
C ASN A 6 -12.37 8.12 3.04
N ARG A 7 -11.52 7.82 4.04
CA ARG A 7 -10.08 7.59 3.79
C ARG A 7 -9.87 6.24 3.12
N VAL A 8 -10.55 5.22 3.62
CA VAL A 8 -10.52 3.86 3.06
C VAL A 8 -10.92 3.85 1.59
N ASP A 9 -12.09 4.40 1.25
CA ASP A 9 -12.56 4.47 -0.13
C ASP A 9 -11.55 5.20 -1.03
N ARG A 10 -10.98 6.31 -0.57
CA ARG A 10 -9.99 7.08 -1.35
C ARG A 10 -8.74 6.27 -1.67
N ILE A 11 -8.25 5.48 -0.71
CA ILE A 11 -7.08 4.62 -0.85
C ILE A 11 -7.38 3.49 -1.83
N ILE A 12 -8.54 2.83 -1.69
CA ILE A 12 -8.99 1.77 -2.61
C ILE A 12 -9.08 2.33 -4.03
N TRP A 13 -9.69 3.49 -4.21
CA TRP A 13 -9.80 4.14 -5.52
C TRP A 13 -8.45 4.51 -6.13
N ARG A 14 -7.49 4.99 -5.33
CA ARG A 14 -6.12 5.29 -5.81
C ARG A 14 -5.30 4.02 -6.11
N SER A 15 -5.66 2.91 -5.50
CA SER A 15 -5.04 1.60 -5.74
C SER A 15 -5.35 1.03 -7.13
N ARG A 16 -6.48 1.46 -7.72
CA ARG A 16 -6.94 0.99 -9.02
C ARG A 16 -6.07 1.56 -10.14
N ARG A 17 -5.17 0.74 -10.66
CA ARG A 17 -4.14 1.10 -11.64
C ARG A 17 -4.37 0.40 -12.98
N GLY A 18 -3.68 0.87 -14.02
CA GLY A 18 -3.80 0.29 -15.37
C GLY A 18 -3.18 -1.10 -15.50
N LEU A 19 -2.41 -1.55 -14.50
CA LEU A 19 -1.74 -2.85 -14.49
C LEU A 19 -2.48 -3.84 -13.59
N LEU A 20 -3.00 -4.93 -14.17
CA LEU A 20 -3.75 -5.96 -13.46
C LEU A 20 -2.95 -6.59 -12.30
N GLU A 21 -1.65 -6.84 -12.53
CA GLU A 21 -0.78 -7.43 -11.52
C GLU A 21 -0.67 -6.52 -10.28
N MET A 22 -0.60 -5.21 -10.51
CA MET A 22 -0.54 -4.24 -9.41
C MET A 22 -1.86 -4.20 -8.65
N ASP A 23 -2.97 -4.17 -9.38
CA ASP A 23 -4.32 -4.15 -8.81
C ASP A 23 -4.54 -5.37 -7.89
N LEU A 24 -4.15 -6.58 -8.33
CA LEU A 24 -4.26 -7.80 -7.52
C LEU A 24 -3.40 -7.77 -6.25
N ILE A 25 -2.15 -7.31 -6.35
CA ILE A 25 -1.24 -7.21 -5.19
C ILE A 25 -1.83 -6.24 -4.17
N LEU A 26 -2.26 -5.07 -4.63
CA LEU A 26 -2.78 -4.02 -3.75
C LEU A 26 -4.15 -4.38 -3.17
N GLU A 27 -5.06 -4.98 -3.96
CA GLU A 27 -6.36 -5.44 -3.47
C GLU A 27 -6.19 -6.51 -2.39
N ARG A 28 -5.30 -7.50 -2.62
CA ARG A 28 -5.03 -8.56 -1.64
C ARG A 28 -4.44 -8.00 -0.35
N PHE A 29 -3.50 -7.06 -0.48
CA PHE A 29 -2.90 -6.37 0.64
C PHE A 29 -3.95 -5.57 1.43
N LEU A 30 -4.75 -4.74 0.76
CA LEU A 30 -5.80 -3.95 1.40
C LEU A 30 -6.83 -4.87 2.07
N SER A 31 -7.32 -5.91 1.40
CA SER A 31 -8.29 -6.84 1.98
C SER A 31 -7.80 -7.47 3.29
N LYS A 32 -6.50 -7.77 3.41
CA LYS A 32 -5.89 -8.34 4.62
C LYS A 32 -5.52 -7.32 5.69
N HIS A 33 -4.95 -6.19 5.30
CA HIS A 33 -4.31 -5.26 6.23
C HIS A 33 -5.10 -3.97 6.47
N LEU A 34 -6.09 -3.61 5.64
CA LEU A 34 -6.86 -2.36 5.74
C LEU A 34 -7.46 -2.14 7.13
N SER A 35 -8.00 -3.19 7.75
CA SER A 35 -8.59 -3.14 9.10
C SER A 35 -7.54 -2.95 10.22
N SER A 36 -6.28 -3.23 9.92
CA SER A 36 -5.14 -3.20 10.87
C SER A 36 -4.11 -2.13 10.53
N LEU A 37 -4.35 -1.30 9.51
CA LEU A 37 -3.48 -0.18 9.16
C LEU A 37 -3.63 0.95 10.18
N THR A 38 -2.50 1.48 10.63
CA THR A 38 -2.47 2.70 11.46
C THR A 38 -2.48 3.94 10.58
N GLU A 39 -2.71 5.11 11.18
CA GLU A 39 -2.72 6.37 10.43
C GLU A 39 -1.37 6.68 9.76
N GLU A 40 -0.27 6.30 10.40
CA GLU A 40 1.09 6.45 9.87
C GLU A 40 1.32 5.57 8.64
N GLU A 41 0.92 4.30 8.71
CA GLU A 41 0.99 3.36 7.58
C GLU A 41 0.14 3.85 6.39
N ILE A 42 -1.01 4.45 6.67
CA ILE A 42 -1.88 5.04 5.66
C ILE A 42 -1.21 6.22 4.98
N LEU A 43 -0.53 7.10 5.74
CA LEU A 43 0.20 8.23 5.18
C LEU A 43 1.33 7.75 4.27
N VAL A 44 2.09 6.75 4.72
CA VAL A 44 3.14 6.14 3.90
C VAL A 44 2.57 5.49 2.64
N TYR A 45 1.47 4.75 2.77
CA TYR A 45 0.79 4.15 1.63
C TYR A 45 0.28 5.22 0.66
N ASP A 46 -0.22 6.36 1.16
CA ASP A 46 -0.63 7.51 0.34
C ASP A 46 0.55 8.04 -0.48
N THR A 47 1.74 8.14 0.13
CA THR A 47 2.99 8.50 -0.56
C THR A 47 3.40 7.48 -1.60
N PHE A 48 3.31 6.18 -1.29
CA PHE A 48 3.61 5.11 -2.24
C PHE A 48 2.67 5.12 -3.45
N LEU A 49 1.40 5.47 -3.23
CA LEU A 49 0.43 5.64 -4.31
C LEU A 49 0.74 6.84 -5.23
N LEU A 50 1.64 7.76 -4.86
CA LEU A 50 2.14 8.82 -5.76
C LEU A 50 3.22 8.29 -6.72
N LEU A 51 3.78 7.11 -6.46
CA LEU A 51 4.79 6.49 -7.32
C LEU A 51 4.16 5.83 -8.55
N SER A 52 4.97 5.67 -9.59
CA SER A 52 4.60 4.93 -10.80
C SER A 52 4.40 3.44 -10.49
N ASP A 53 3.64 2.75 -11.33
CA ASP A 53 3.41 1.30 -11.17
C ASP A 53 4.71 0.50 -11.11
N ASN A 54 5.70 0.89 -11.93
CA ASN A 54 7.02 0.26 -11.94
C ASN A 54 7.75 0.45 -10.60
N ASP A 55 7.75 1.64 -10.02
CA ASP A 55 8.37 1.91 -8.72
C ASP A 55 7.70 1.12 -7.59
N LEU A 56 6.37 1.03 -7.58
CA LEU A 56 5.63 0.21 -6.63
C LEU A 56 5.97 -1.28 -6.76
N LEU A 57 6.11 -1.76 -8.00
CA LEU A 57 6.48 -3.14 -8.25
C LEU A 57 7.91 -3.41 -7.78
N ASP A 58 8.83 -2.48 -8.03
CA ASP A 58 10.22 -2.56 -7.62
C ASP A 58 10.37 -2.59 -6.09
N LEU A 59 9.57 -1.79 -5.39
CA LEU A 59 9.42 -1.81 -3.93
C LEU A 59 8.88 -3.16 -3.42
N ALA A 60 7.80 -3.65 -4.02
CA ALA A 60 7.20 -4.94 -3.67
C ALA A 60 8.19 -6.10 -3.89
N MET A 61 8.96 -6.06 -4.98
CA MET A 61 10.03 -7.01 -5.32
C MET A 61 11.29 -6.86 -4.46
N GLY A 62 11.40 -5.78 -3.66
CA GLY A 62 12.58 -5.49 -2.83
C GLY A 62 13.82 -5.10 -3.61
N ARG A 63 13.63 -4.55 -4.80
CA ARG A 63 14.69 -3.94 -5.62
C ARG A 63 14.97 -2.50 -5.19
N ARG A 64 14.02 -1.85 -4.51
CA ARG A 64 14.19 -0.56 -3.84
C ARG A 64 14.15 -0.72 -2.32
N GLU A 65 15.13 -0.10 -1.66
CA GLU A 65 15.19 0.01 -0.20
C GLU A 65 14.36 1.20 0.28
N VAL A 66 13.70 1.03 1.43
CA VAL A 66 12.95 2.09 2.11
C VAL A 66 13.56 2.30 3.49
N GLU A 67 13.66 3.55 3.92
CA GLU A 67 14.38 3.91 5.15
C GLU A 67 13.43 4.19 6.33
N GLY A 68 12.16 4.51 6.06
CA GLY A 68 11.17 4.77 7.10
C GLY A 68 10.68 3.49 7.79
N ALA A 69 10.59 3.51 9.11
CA ALA A 69 10.10 2.37 9.90
C ALA A 69 8.70 1.91 9.44
N ALA A 70 7.79 2.85 9.18
CA ALA A 70 6.46 2.56 8.65
C ALA A 70 6.50 2.04 7.18
N GLU A 71 7.43 2.53 6.36
CA GLU A 71 7.63 1.98 5.01
C GLU A 71 8.08 0.52 5.06
N ILE A 72 9.00 0.20 5.97
CA ILE A 72 9.49 -1.16 6.18
C ILE A 72 8.36 -2.07 6.67
N GLU A 73 7.56 -1.63 7.64
CA GLU A 73 6.40 -2.37 8.15
C GLU A 73 5.37 -2.65 7.05
N LEU A 74 5.02 -1.62 6.29
CA LEU A 74 4.08 -1.70 5.16
C LEU A 74 4.59 -2.66 4.09
N MET A 75 5.87 -2.58 3.71
CA MET A 75 6.47 -3.49 2.73
C MET A 75 6.47 -4.94 3.21
N ASN A 76 6.77 -5.18 4.48
CA ASN A 76 6.70 -6.54 5.04
C ASN A 76 5.28 -7.12 4.95
N LYS A 77 4.25 -6.30 5.20
CA LYS A 77 2.85 -6.71 5.07
C LYS A 77 2.45 -7.00 3.61
N ILE A 78 2.93 -6.19 2.66
CA ILE A 78 2.71 -6.44 1.21
C ILE A 78 3.37 -7.76 0.79
N ARG A 79 4.61 -8.03 1.23
CA ARG A 79 5.34 -9.26 0.89
C ARG A 79 4.78 -10.53 1.53
N THR A 80 4.12 -10.40 2.67
CA THR A 80 3.52 -11.53 3.42
C THR A 80 2.09 -11.87 2.95
N SER A 81 1.51 -11.04 2.07
CA SER A 81 0.10 -11.16 1.63
C SER A 81 -0.17 -12.13 0.50
#